data_AF-K1JW14-F1
#
_entry.id   AF-K1JW14-F1
#
_cell.length_a   1.000
_cell.length_b   1.000
_cell.length_c   1.000
_cell.angle_alpha   90.00
_cell.angle_beta   90.00
_cell.angle_gamma   90.00
#
_symmetry.space_group_name_H-M   'P 1'
#
loop_
_entity.id
_entity.type
_entity.pdbx_description
1 polymer ?
#
loop_
_entity_poly.entity_id
_entity_poly.type
_entity_poly.pdbx_seq_one_letter_code
_entity_poly.pdbx_strand_id
1 'polypeptide(L)'
;MTEINELCRDIQMKLPDEIWMLDSLERYRRGAVHTDDFARMDGRTYLFGVVEVPLAYEDDASFTWGCWIEVDRSLHDAYLEAFQSPAADRLTGDGRLANDIPGYEDAAGARVEVMFSSERRPVFVVDAGNSLGRDQRSGLSLEDHQALDDILFGDDEDEDDEQDWNERD
;
A
#
# COMPACT_ATOMS: atom_id res chain seq x y z
N MET A 1 3.85 -24.84 -19.19
CA MET A 1 3.66 -24.93 -17.72
C MET A 1 4.06 -23.55 -17.24
N THR A 2 3.08 -22.64 -17.18
CA THR A 2 3.32 -21.24 -16.85
C THR A 2 3.75 -21.14 -15.39
N GLU A 3 4.83 -20.41 -15.17
CA GLU A 3 5.60 -20.34 -13.94
C GLU A 3 4.84 -19.53 -12.88
N ILE A 4 4.03 -20.20 -12.05
CA ILE A 4 3.38 -19.61 -10.86
C ILE A 4 4.43 -19.06 -9.85
N ASN A 5 5.71 -19.37 -10.07
CA ASN A 5 6.84 -19.06 -9.19
C ASN A 5 7.50 -17.70 -9.48
N GLU A 6 7.01 -16.92 -10.46
CA GLU A 6 7.56 -15.60 -10.82
C GLU A 6 6.63 -14.42 -10.50
N LEU A 7 5.36 -14.67 -10.15
CA LEU A 7 4.41 -13.59 -9.85
C LEU A 7 4.80 -12.86 -8.56
N CYS A 8 4.78 -11.52 -8.61
CA CYS A 8 5.10 -10.68 -7.46
C CYS A 8 4.10 -10.91 -6.32
N ARG A 9 4.55 -10.98 -5.06
CA ARG A 9 3.66 -11.24 -3.90
C ARG A 9 3.64 -10.11 -2.89
N ASP A 10 4.48 -9.11 -3.07
CA ASP A 10 4.59 -7.98 -2.17
C ASP A 10 4.88 -6.70 -2.94
N ILE A 11 4.10 -5.66 -2.70
CA ILE A 11 4.26 -4.35 -3.33
C ILE A 11 4.14 -3.27 -2.28
N GLN A 12 5.09 -2.35 -2.27
CA GLN A 12 5.18 -1.30 -1.26
C GLN A 12 5.15 0.09 -1.90
N MET A 13 4.11 0.85 -1.56
CA MET A 13 3.96 2.24 -1.94
C MET A 13 4.94 3.10 -1.13
N LYS A 14 5.75 3.89 -1.85
CA LYS A 14 6.79 4.70 -1.21
C LYS A 14 6.23 5.85 -0.37
N LEU A 15 5.13 6.44 -0.80
CA LEU A 15 4.51 7.61 -0.16
C LEU A 15 3.00 7.61 -0.37
N PRO A 16 2.22 8.31 0.48
CA PRO A 16 0.82 8.62 0.21
C PRO A 16 0.69 9.43 -1.09
N ASP A 17 -0.37 9.20 -1.87
CA ASP A 17 -0.53 9.86 -3.18
C ASP A 17 -0.66 11.37 -3.06
N GLU A 18 -1.34 11.86 -2.01
CA GLU A 18 -1.42 13.30 -1.73
C GLU A 18 -0.05 13.95 -1.54
N ILE A 19 0.96 13.22 -1.06
CA ILE A 19 2.33 13.72 -0.92
C ILE A 19 3.10 13.47 -2.22
N TRP A 20 2.92 12.29 -2.82
CA TRP A 20 3.61 11.89 -4.05
C TRP A 20 3.27 12.80 -5.23
N MET A 21 2.02 13.19 -5.40
CA MET A 21 1.57 14.09 -6.46
C MET A 21 2.10 15.53 -6.33
N LEU A 22 2.64 15.91 -5.16
CA LEU A 22 3.21 17.24 -4.97
C LEU A 22 4.65 17.31 -5.48
N ASP A 23 4.97 18.43 -6.11
CA ASP A 23 6.34 18.77 -6.48
C ASP A 23 7.22 19.05 -5.25
N SER A 24 8.54 18.93 -5.40
CA SER A 24 9.50 19.06 -4.28
C SER A 24 9.34 20.36 -3.49
N LEU A 25 9.07 21.47 -4.19
CA LEU A 25 8.86 22.79 -3.57
C LEU A 25 7.55 22.84 -2.77
N GLU A 26 6.49 22.19 -3.26
CA GLU A 26 5.18 22.20 -2.64
C GLU A 26 5.14 21.27 -1.42
N ARG A 27 5.81 20.13 -1.49
CA ARG A 27 6.08 19.26 -0.32
C ARG A 27 6.76 20.06 0.80
N TYR A 28 7.80 20.81 0.46
CA TYR A 28 8.50 21.64 1.44
C TYR A 28 7.59 22.75 2.02
N ARG A 29 6.82 23.44 1.17
CA ARG A 29 5.90 24.51 1.60
C ARG A 29 4.79 24.01 2.52
N ARG A 30 4.24 22.83 2.25
CA ARG A 30 3.20 22.19 3.07
C ARG A 30 3.76 21.48 4.30
N GLY A 31 5.08 21.54 4.49
CA GLY A 31 5.76 20.90 5.61
C GLY A 31 5.57 19.38 5.61
N ALA A 32 5.57 18.76 4.42
CA ALA A 32 5.50 17.32 4.28
C ALA A 32 6.76 16.69 4.89
N VAL A 33 6.57 15.87 5.91
CA VAL A 33 7.63 15.10 6.57
C VAL A 33 7.23 13.64 6.47
N HIS A 34 8.16 12.77 6.10
CA HIS A 34 7.93 11.34 6.06
C HIS A 34 9.16 10.56 6.57
N THR A 35 8.90 9.38 7.09
CA THR A 35 9.84 8.34 7.49
C THR A 35 9.39 7.02 6.85
N ASP A 36 10.00 5.89 7.20
CA ASP A 36 9.61 4.57 6.65
C ASP A 36 8.17 4.19 7.04
N ASP A 37 7.73 4.58 8.24
CA ASP A 37 6.45 4.13 8.81
C ASP A 37 5.42 5.27 9.00
N PHE A 38 5.86 6.53 8.92
CA PHE A 38 5.02 7.69 9.25
C PHE A 38 5.19 8.81 8.24
N ALA A 39 4.10 9.46 7.87
CA ALA A 39 4.14 10.70 7.13
C ALA A 39 3.18 11.72 7.71
N ARG A 40 3.48 13.00 7.54
CA ARG A 40 2.66 14.10 8.01
C ARG A 40 2.70 15.23 7.00
N MET A 41 1.55 15.79 6.68
CA MET A 41 1.44 16.95 5.79
C MET A 41 0.22 17.77 6.17
N ASP A 42 0.35 19.09 6.22
CA ASP A 42 -0.78 20.02 6.47
C ASP A 42 -1.61 19.70 7.74
N GLY A 43 -0.98 19.12 8.76
CA GLY A 43 -1.65 18.70 10.00
C GLY A 43 -2.38 17.35 9.93
N ARG A 44 -2.42 16.71 8.76
CA ARG A 44 -2.84 15.31 8.58
C ARG A 44 -1.70 14.37 8.87
N THR A 45 -2.03 13.20 9.41
CA THR A 45 -1.06 12.17 9.75
C THR A 45 -1.38 10.92 8.96
N TYR A 46 -0.34 10.30 8.42
CA TYR A 46 -0.40 9.10 7.63
C TYR A 46 0.48 8.04 8.26
N LEU A 47 0.04 6.80 8.13
CA LEU A 47 0.72 5.64 8.69
C LEU A 47 0.89 4.58 7.61
N PHE A 48 2.06 3.97 7.57
CA PHE A 48 2.35 2.87 6.67
C PHE A 48 2.03 1.53 7.34
N GLY A 49 1.51 0.61 6.55
CA GLY A 49 1.20 -0.74 6.98
C GLY A 49 0.86 -1.59 5.79
N VAL A 50 0.31 -2.77 6.06
CA VAL A 50 0.12 -3.79 5.03
C VAL A 50 -1.31 -4.30 4.96
N VAL A 51 -1.85 -4.44 3.75
CA VAL A 51 -3.07 -5.19 3.49
C VAL A 51 -2.64 -6.58 3.04
N GLU A 52 -2.88 -7.59 3.88
CA GLU A 52 -2.65 -8.99 3.53
C GLU A 52 -3.89 -9.55 2.85
N VAL A 53 -3.74 -10.04 1.63
CA VAL A 53 -4.79 -10.66 0.82
C VAL A 53 -4.42 -12.14 0.64
N PRO A 54 -5.20 -13.10 1.17
CA PRO A 54 -4.88 -14.52 1.05
C PRO A 54 -4.98 -14.99 -0.41
N LEU A 55 -4.08 -15.88 -0.86
CA LEU A 55 -4.15 -16.46 -2.20
C LEU A 55 -5.06 -17.69 -2.17
N ALA A 56 -6.17 -17.66 -2.91
CA ALA A 56 -7.16 -18.74 -2.90
C ALA A 56 -6.67 -20.05 -3.54
N TYR A 57 -5.55 -19.99 -4.29
CA TYR A 57 -5.00 -21.11 -5.04
C TYR A 57 -3.70 -21.68 -4.43
N GLU A 58 -3.14 -21.05 -3.39
CA GLU A 58 -1.91 -21.49 -2.71
C GLU A 58 -2.09 -21.40 -1.19
N ASP A 59 -1.97 -22.55 -0.52
CA ASP A 59 -2.09 -22.63 0.94
C ASP A 59 -0.95 -21.88 1.66
N ASP A 60 -1.28 -21.20 2.76
CA ASP A 60 -0.35 -20.40 3.57
C ASP A 60 0.39 -19.28 2.81
N ALA A 61 -0.14 -18.84 1.67
CA ALA A 61 0.39 -17.73 0.90
C ALA A 61 -0.57 -16.54 0.84
N SER A 62 -0.01 -15.34 0.95
CA SER A 62 -0.75 -14.08 0.85
C SER A 62 0.01 -13.09 -0.03
N PHE A 63 -0.76 -12.28 -0.76
CA PHE A 63 -0.27 -11.09 -1.40
C PHE A 63 -0.30 -9.94 -0.39
N THR A 64 0.78 -9.17 -0.29
CA THR A 64 0.92 -8.09 0.69
C THR A 64 1.02 -6.73 0.01
N TRP A 65 0.04 -5.87 0.22
CA TRP A 65 0.09 -4.47 -0.21
C TRP A 65 0.58 -3.56 0.91
N GLY A 66 1.82 -3.10 0.83
CA GLY A 66 2.33 -2.01 1.64
C GLY A 66 1.76 -0.69 1.17
N CYS A 67 0.84 -0.10 1.92
CA CYS A 67 0.18 1.15 1.55
C CYS A 67 0.14 2.13 2.72
N TRP A 68 -0.23 3.36 2.41
CA TRP A 68 -0.39 4.43 3.39
C TRP A 68 -1.86 4.67 3.67
N ILE A 69 -2.17 4.92 4.94
CA ILE A 69 -3.51 5.29 5.38
C ILE A 69 -3.45 6.64 6.10
N GLU A 70 -4.43 7.50 5.86
CA GLU A 70 -4.68 8.70 6.66
C GLU A 70 -5.36 8.26 7.96
N VAL A 71 -4.80 8.68 9.10
CA VAL A 71 -5.33 8.37 10.44
C VAL A 71 -5.53 9.65 11.23
N ASP A 72 -6.48 9.61 12.16
CA ASP A 72 -6.62 10.71 13.10
C ASP A 72 -5.35 10.85 13.95
N ARG A 73 -5.03 12.10 14.31
CA ARG A 73 -3.87 12.40 15.15
C ARG A 73 -3.94 11.67 16.49
N SER A 74 -5.12 11.52 17.06
CA SER A 74 -5.31 10.81 18.34
C SER A 74 -4.89 9.35 18.24
N LEU A 75 -5.18 8.70 17.11
CA LEU A 75 -4.78 7.30 16.87
C LEU A 75 -3.27 7.18 16.70
N HIS A 76 -2.67 8.11 15.95
CA HIS A 76 -1.23 8.19 15.80
C HIS A 76 -0.50 8.39 17.14
N ASP A 77 -0.94 9.35 17.95
CA ASP A 77 -0.37 9.58 19.28
C ASP A 77 -0.54 8.35 20.17
N ALA A 78 -1.71 7.69 20.15
CA ALA A 78 -1.94 6.44 20.87
C ALA A 78 -1.01 5.29 20.41
N TYR A 79 -0.75 5.18 19.11
CA TYR A 79 0.18 4.19 18.58
C TYR A 79 1.62 4.47 19.00
N LEU A 80 2.07 5.73 18.99
CA LEU A 80 3.39 6.11 19.48
C LEU A 80 3.56 5.80 20.98
N GLU A 81 2.51 6.01 21.79
CA GLU A 81 2.53 5.65 23.22
C GLU A 81 2.55 4.14 23.44
N ALA A 82 1.87 3.38 22.58
CA ALA A 82 1.82 1.92 22.64
C ALA A 82 2.99 1.24 21.92
N PHE A 83 3.82 1.98 21.18
CA PHE A 83 4.90 1.45 20.35
C PHE A 83 5.87 0.59 21.18
N GLN A 84 6.18 -0.61 20.70
CA GLN A 84 7.00 -1.63 21.40
C GLN A 84 6.46 -2.07 22.78
N SER A 85 5.17 -1.84 23.04
CA SER A 85 4.48 -2.34 24.23
C SER A 85 3.43 -3.37 23.83
N PRO A 86 3.12 -4.37 24.67
CA PRO A 86 2.00 -5.30 24.46
C PRO A 86 0.62 -4.62 24.47
N ALA A 87 0.57 -3.30 24.67
CA ALA A 87 -0.62 -2.48 24.44
C ALA A 87 -0.90 -2.29 22.94
N ALA A 88 0.13 -2.29 22.08
CA ALA A 88 -0.02 -2.11 20.64
C ALA A 88 -0.86 -3.22 20.02
N ASP A 89 -0.69 -4.48 20.44
CA ASP A 89 -1.46 -5.62 19.93
C ASP A 89 -2.98 -5.54 20.22
N ARG A 90 -3.38 -4.65 21.13
CA ARG A 90 -4.79 -4.40 21.45
C ARG A 90 -5.27 -3.05 20.92
N LEU A 91 -4.39 -2.27 20.31
CA LEU A 91 -4.74 -1.02 19.69
C LEU A 91 -5.30 -1.31 18.30
N THR A 92 -6.51 -0.84 18.08
CA THR A 92 -7.13 -0.79 16.76
C THR A 92 -7.62 0.62 16.50
N GLY A 93 -7.79 0.97 15.24
CA GLY A 93 -8.40 2.24 14.88
C GLY A 93 -8.88 2.25 13.45
N ASP A 94 -9.50 3.35 13.06
CA ASP A 94 -9.95 3.58 11.70
C ASP A 94 -9.05 4.57 10.98
N GLY A 95 -8.97 4.39 9.67
CA GLY A 95 -8.28 5.28 8.76
C GLY A 95 -8.91 5.26 7.37
N ARG A 96 -8.25 5.94 6.45
CA ARG A 96 -8.62 5.96 5.04
C ARG A 96 -7.43 5.64 4.18
N LEU A 97 -7.60 4.80 3.18
CA LEU A 97 -6.55 4.50 2.23
C LEU A 97 -6.12 5.79 1.51
N ALA A 98 -4.83 6.12 1.60
CA ALA A 98 -4.26 7.32 1.01
C ALA A 98 -3.46 7.03 -0.28
N ASN A 99 -3.47 5.76 -0.71
CA ASN A 99 -2.94 5.33 -1.99
C ASN A 99 -4.05 4.75 -2.87
N ASP A 100 -3.91 4.97 -4.17
CA ASP A 100 -4.54 4.24 -5.23
C ASP A 100 -3.79 2.92 -5.43
N ILE A 101 -4.51 1.81 -5.36
CA ILE A 101 -3.92 0.49 -5.45
C ILE A 101 -4.13 -0.01 -6.89
N PRO A 102 -3.06 -0.31 -7.65
CA PRO A 102 -3.18 -0.82 -9.01
C PRO A 102 -4.09 -2.06 -9.06
N GLY A 103 -5.01 -2.08 -10.03
CA GLY A 103 -6.06 -3.10 -10.15
C GLY A 103 -7.26 -2.92 -9.21
N TYR A 104 -7.21 -1.95 -8.29
CA TYR A 104 -8.26 -1.66 -7.31
C TYR A 104 -8.53 -0.14 -7.22
N GLU A 105 -8.92 0.46 -8.34
CA GLU A 105 -9.22 1.91 -8.43
C GLU A 105 -10.31 2.37 -7.44
N ASP A 106 -11.21 1.47 -7.02
CA ASP A 106 -12.26 1.76 -6.04
C ASP A 106 -11.81 1.69 -4.56
N ALA A 107 -10.55 1.34 -4.31
CA ALA A 107 -9.97 1.26 -2.96
C ALA A 107 -9.45 2.62 -2.45
N ALA A 108 -9.08 3.55 -3.34
CA ALA A 108 -8.56 4.86 -2.94
C ALA A 108 -9.58 5.63 -2.07
N GLY A 109 -9.15 6.12 -0.91
CA GLY A 109 -10.01 6.82 0.04
C GLY A 109 -11.01 5.93 0.79
N ALA A 110 -11.00 4.62 0.56
CA ALA A 110 -11.86 3.68 1.27
C ALA A 110 -11.56 3.68 2.77
N ARG A 111 -12.58 3.33 3.56
CA ARG A 111 -12.40 3.13 5.00
C ARG A 111 -11.62 1.85 5.23
N VAL A 112 -10.65 1.94 6.11
CA VAL A 112 -9.82 0.81 6.52
C VAL A 112 -9.75 0.77 8.04
N GLU A 113 -9.77 -0.42 8.61
CA GLU A 113 -9.48 -0.63 10.02
C GLU A 113 -8.02 -1.06 10.14
N VAL A 114 -7.26 -0.37 10.99
CA VAL A 114 -5.87 -0.71 11.29
C VAL A 114 -5.79 -1.52 12.58
N MET A 115 -5.09 -2.64 12.50
CA MET A 115 -4.73 -3.49 13.63
C MET A 115 -3.24 -3.35 13.88
N PHE A 116 -2.88 -2.77 15.01
CA PHE A 116 -1.49 -2.59 15.38
C PHE A 116 -0.94 -3.86 16.03
N SER A 117 0.38 -4.04 15.94
CA SER A 117 1.10 -5.10 16.64
C SER A 117 2.39 -4.55 17.24
N SER A 118 2.86 -5.18 18.30
CA SER A 118 4.16 -4.87 18.91
C SER A 118 5.34 -5.52 18.18
N GLU A 119 5.09 -6.57 17.39
CA GLU A 119 6.13 -7.38 16.73
C GLU A 119 6.11 -7.29 15.20
N ARG A 120 4.99 -6.86 14.60
CA ARG A 120 4.79 -6.80 13.14
C ARG A 120 4.36 -5.41 12.70
N ARG A 121 4.50 -5.13 11.39
CA ARG A 121 3.91 -3.94 10.79
C ARG A 121 2.38 -3.95 10.98
N PRO A 122 1.74 -2.77 11.11
CA PRO A 122 0.29 -2.70 11.27
C PRO A 122 -0.42 -3.30 10.05
N VAL A 123 -1.45 -4.10 10.31
CA VAL A 123 -2.24 -4.77 9.28
C VAL A 123 -3.52 -3.97 9.04
N PHE A 124 -3.88 -3.78 7.79
CA PHE A 124 -5.07 -3.04 7.38
C PHE A 124 -6.13 -3.99 6.86
N VAL A 125 -7.33 -3.84 7.42
CA VAL A 125 -8.53 -4.53 6.99
C VAL A 125 -9.37 -3.53 6.20
N VAL A 126 -9.51 -3.78 4.91
CA VAL A 126 -10.22 -2.88 4.00
C VAL A 126 -11.72 -3.20 4.04
N ASP A 127 -12.57 -2.18 4.05
CA ASP A 127 -14.02 -2.39 4.01
C ASP A 127 -14.45 -3.19 2.77
N ALA A 128 -15.27 -4.23 2.97
CA ALA A 128 -15.70 -5.13 1.91
C ALA A 128 -16.66 -4.49 0.88
N GLY A 129 -16.96 -3.20 1.00
CA GLY A 129 -17.66 -2.41 0.00
C GLY A 129 -16.86 -2.15 -1.28
N ASN A 130 -15.54 -2.37 -1.26
CA ASN A 130 -14.66 -2.24 -2.43
C ASN A 130 -14.09 -3.59 -2.88
N SER A 131 -13.47 -3.61 -4.05
CA SER A 131 -12.87 -4.79 -4.68
C SER A 131 -11.73 -5.38 -3.83
N LEU A 132 -10.85 -4.54 -3.27
CA LEU A 132 -9.73 -4.98 -2.44
C LEU A 132 -10.18 -5.68 -1.14
N GLY A 133 -11.18 -5.13 -0.45
CA GLY A 133 -11.75 -5.71 0.77
C GLY A 133 -12.56 -6.98 0.49
N ARG A 134 -13.13 -7.12 -0.72
CA ARG A 134 -13.74 -8.39 -1.15
C ARG A 134 -12.67 -9.46 -1.32
N ASP A 135 -11.57 -9.14 -1.99
CA ASP A 135 -10.50 -10.10 -2.25
C ASP A 135 -9.72 -10.45 -0.98
N GLN A 136 -9.52 -9.50 -0.08
CA GLN A 136 -8.99 -9.77 1.25
C GLN A 136 -9.82 -10.81 2.02
N ARG A 137 -11.14 -10.84 1.80
CA ARG A 137 -12.06 -11.75 2.50
C ARG A 137 -12.25 -13.09 1.79
N SER A 138 -12.36 -13.06 0.47
CA SER A 138 -12.65 -14.22 -0.37
C SER A 138 -11.39 -14.94 -0.85
N GLY A 139 -10.25 -14.28 -0.77
CA GLY A 139 -8.97 -14.70 -1.33
C GLY A 139 -8.84 -14.30 -2.81
N LEU A 140 -7.64 -13.90 -3.18
CA LEU A 140 -7.28 -13.54 -4.55
C LEU A 140 -7.17 -14.80 -5.40
N SER A 141 -7.84 -14.82 -6.55
CA SER A 141 -7.76 -15.95 -7.48
C SER A 141 -6.45 -15.92 -8.27
N LEU A 142 -6.07 -17.04 -8.90
CA LEU A 142 -4.89 -17.08 -9.75
C LEU A 142 -5.04 -16.15 -10.96
N GLU A 143 -6.25 -16.04 -11.52
CA GLU A 143 -6.54 -15.18 -12.67
C GLU A 143 -6.40 -13.70 -12.30
N ASP A 144 -6.96 -13.29 -11.16
CA ASP A 144 -6.82 -11.91 -10.67
C ASP A 144 -5.36 -11.58 -10.32
N HIS A 145 -4.63 -12.54 -9.75
CA HIS A 145 -3.21 -12.34 -9.46
C HIS A 145 -2.37 -12.16 -10.73
N GLN A 146 -2.64 -12.95 -11.77
CA GLN A 146 -1.99 -12.79 -13.08
C GLN A 146 -2.34 -11.44 -13.73
N ALA A 147 -3.61 -11.02 -13.65
CA ALA A 147 -4.03 -9.72 -14.15
C ALA A 147 -3.36 -8.56 -13.40
N LEU A 148 -3.18 -8.68 -12.09
CA LEU A 148 -2.43 -7.70 -11.30
C LEU A 148 -0.97 -7.64 -11.73
N ASP A 149 -0.31 -8.79 -11.85
CA ASP A 149 1.10 -8.86 -12.27
C ASP A 149 1.31 -8.20 -13.64
N ASP A 150 0.39 -8.44 -14.58
CA ASP A 150 0.37 -7.78 -15.91
C ASP A 150 0.17 -6.26 -15.81
N ILE A 151 -0.71 -5.77 -14.92
CA ILE A 151 -0.88 -4.32 -14.69
C ILE A 151 0.39 -3.68 -14.10
N LEU A 152 1.13 -4.43 -13.30
CA LEU A 152 2.27 -3.93 -12.54
C LEU A 152 3.60 -4.02 -13.29
N PHE A 153 3.74 -5.04 -14.14
CA PHE A 153 5.00 -5.39 -14.83
C PHE A 153 4.82 -5.68 -16.33
N GLY A 154 3.59 -5.73 -16.85
CA GLY A 154 3.30 -6.09 -18.24
C GLY A 154 3.70 -5.03 -19.27
N ASP A 155 3.99 -3.79 -18.85
CA ASP A 155 4.48 -2.71 -19.73
C ASP A 155 6.01 -2.78 -19.98
N ASP A 156 6.76 -3.68 -19.33
CA ASP A 156 8.22 -3.80 -19.54
C ASP A 156 8.60 -4.52 -20.86
N GLU A 157 7.66 -4.95 -21.71
CA GLU A 157 7.98 -5.54 -23.03
C GLU A 157 8.02 -4.54 -24.21
N ASP A 158 7.63 -3.26 -24.04
CA ASP A 158 7.53 -2.28 -25.14
C ASP A 158 8.28 -0.94 -24.90
N GLU A 159 9.46 -0.93 -24.27
CA GLU A 159 10.38 0.23 -24.33
C GLU A 159 11.84 -0.17 -24.63
N ASP A 160 12.04 -0.97 -25.68
CA ASP A 160 13.28 -0.93 -26.48
C ASP A 160 13.03 -0.09 -27.75
N ASP A 161 12.50 1.13 -27.58
CA ASP A 161 12.73 2.19 -28.58
C ASP A 161 14.21 2.57 -28.47
N GLU A 162 15.05 1.85 -29.22
CA GLU A 162 16.41 2.24 -29.58
C GLU A 162 16.37 3.67 -30.14
N GLN A 163 16.48 4.66 -29.24
CA GLN A 163 16.75 6.04 -29.61
C GLN A 163 18.16 6.08 -30.20
N ASP A 164 18.17 5.92 -31.53
CA ASP A 164 19.20 6.31 -32.49
C ASP A 164 19.60 7.76 -32.23
N TRP A 165 20.46 7.97 -31.23
CA TRP A 165 21.19 9.22 -31.05
C TRP A 165 22.36 9.24 -32.03
N ASN A 166 21.99 9.51 -33.28
CA ASN A 166 22.87 10.20 -34.21
C ASN A 166 23.32 11.51 -33.56
N GLU A 167 24.59 11.62 -33.13
CA GLU A 167 25.47 12.73 -33.52
C GLU A 167 26.89 12.71 -32.91
N ARG A 168 27.82 13.17 -33.77
CA ARG A 168 29.19 13.71 -33.55
C ARG A 168 30.33 12.69 -33.60
N ASP A 169 31.33 12.81 -34.47
CA ASP A 169 31.80 13.88 -35.36
C ASP A 169 32.70 13.21 -36.44
#